data_AF-A0A3S0FJV1-F1
#
_entry.id   AF-A0A3S0FJV1-F1
#
_cell.length_a   1.000
_cell.length_b   1.000
_cell.length_c   1.000
_cell.angle_alpha   90.00
_cell.angle_beta   90.00
_cell.angle_gamma   90.00
#
_symmetry.space_group_name_H-M   'P 1'
#
loop_
_entity.id
_entity.type
_entity.pdbx_description
1 polymer ?
#
loop_
_entity_poly.entity_id
_entity_poly.type
_entity_poly.pdbx_seq_one_letter_code
_entity_poly.pdbx_strand_id
1 'polypeptide(L)' 'MDVPEKRYSIRKASGSRYAYVIDNSTGGAVRRFDVLRGDGWGKADKLRDRLNDEHEAEKERS' A
#
# COMPACT_ATOMS: atom_id res chain seq x y z
N MET A 1 -5.92 -22.57 0.89
CA MET A 1 -6.55 -21.25 1.00
C MET A 1 -5.57 -20.26 0.43
N ASP A 2 -5.75 -19.92 -0.85
CA ASP A 2 -4.93 -18.93 -1.54
C ASP A 2 -5.44 -17.56 -1.08
N VAL A 3 -4.72 -16.91 -0.18
CA VAL A 3 -5.02 -15.51 0.16
C VAL A 3 -4.60 -14.73 -1.07
N PRO A 4 -5.51 -14.03 -1.78
CA PRO A 4 -5.11 -13.25 -2.95
C PRO A 4 -4.02 -12.30 -2.48
N GLU A 5 -2.84 -12.44 -3.08
CA GLU A 5 -1.70 -11.61 -2.74
C GLU A 5 -2.11 -10.16 -3.00
N LYS A 6 -2.32 -9.38 -1.93
CA LYS A 6 -2.80 -8.00 -2.04
C LYS A 6 -1.92 -7.25 -3.03
N ARG A 7 -2.55 -6.61 -4.01
CA ARG A 7 -1.86 -5.88 -5.08
C ARG A 7 -0.97 -4.78 -4.54
N TYR A 8 -1.41 -4.11 -3.47
CA TYR A 8 -0.67 -3.05 -2.81
C TYR A 8 -0.26 -3.44 -1.39
N SER A 9 1.01 -3.19 -1.04
CA SER A 9 1.58 -3.45 0.28
C SER A 9 2.27 -2.22 0.87
N ILE A 10 2.42 -2.18 2.20
CA ILE A 10 3.19 -1.13 2.88
C ILE A 10 4.54 -1.69 3.26
N ARG A 11 5.62 -1.02 2.84
CA ARG A 11 6.99 -1.33 3.29
C ARG A 11 7.64 -0.09 3.88
N LYS A 12 8.48 -0.30 4.89
CA LYS A 12 9.34 0.73 5.47
C LYS A 12 10.73 0.13 5.59
N ALA A 13 11.71 0.74 4.92
CA ALA A 13 13.10 0.34 5.09
C ALA A 13 13.56 0.59 6.54
N SER A 14 14.40 -0.30 7.06
CA SER A 14 15.02 -0.10 8.38
C SER A 14 15.77 1.24 8.40
N GLY A 15 15.60 2.01 9.48
CA GLY A 15 16.15 3.37 9.60
C GLY A 15 15.45 4.46 8.79
N SER A 16 14.54 4.14 7.85
CA SER A 16 13.80 5.17 7.11
C SER A 16 12.66 5.74 7.94
N ARG A 17 12.43 7.06 7.84
CA ARG A 17 11.25 7.74 8.41
C ARG A 17 10.00 7.67 7.53
N TYR A 18 10.08 6.99 6.39
CA TYR A 18 8.99 6.93 5.44
C TYR A 18 8.40 5.53 5.33
N ALA A 19 7.08 5.43 5.40
CA ALA A 19 6.33 4.25 4.96
C ALA A 19 5.96 4.41 3.49
N TYR A 20 6.18 3.38 2.69
CA TYR A 20 5.96 3.37 1.24
C TYR A 20 4.81 2.42 0.94
N VAL A 21 3.82 2.90 0.18
CA VAL A 21 2.81 2.04 -0.45
C VAL A 21 3.39 1.60 -1.80
N ILE A 22 3.54 0.30 -1.97
CA ILE A 22 4.18 -0.34 -3.12
C ILE A 22 3.13 -1.11 -3.90
N ASP A 23 3.12 -0.93 -5.22
CA ASP A 23 2.41 -1.81 -6.15
C ASP A 23 3.27 -3.06 -6.39
N ASN A 24 2.79 -4.22 -5.95
CA ASN A 24 3.53 -5.47 -6.01
C ASN A 24 3.69 -6.01 -7.43
N SER A 25 2.87 -5.65 -8.43
CA SER A 25 3.10 -6.15 -9.80
C SER A 25 4.03 -5.29 -10.62
N THR A 26 4.14 -4.00 -10.30
CA THR A 26 5.12 -3.12 -10.97
C THR A 26 6.41 -3.01 -10.16
N GLY A 27 6.38 -3.40 -8.88
CA GLY A 27 7.49 -3.22 -7.94
C GLY A 27 7.72 -1.76 -7.55
N GLY A 28 6.86 -0.84 -8.01
CA GLY A 28 7.01 0.60 -7.85
C GLY A 28 6.40 1.14 -6.56
N ALA A 29 7.03 2.16 -5.97
CA ALA A 29 6.43 2.92 -4.89
C ALA A 29 5.39 3.91 -5.46
N VAL A 30 4.12 3.71 -5.10
CA VAL A 30 3.02 4.60 -5.49
C VAL A 30 3.09 5.91 -4.71
N ARG A 31 3.30 5.81 -3.39
CA ARG A 31 3.38 6.99 -2.51
C ARG A 31 4.14 6.68 -1.24
N ARG A 32 4.69 7.73 -0.60
CA ARG A 32 5.34 7.64 0.72
C ARG A 32 4.72 8.59 1.74
N PHE A 33 4.75 8.19 3.00
CA PHE A 33 4.23 8.94 4.13
C PHE A 33 5.29 9.04 5.22
N ASP A 34 5.48 10.24 5.77
CA ASP A 34 6.38 10.46 6.91
C ASP A 34 5.76 9.88 8.18
N VAL A 35 6.35 8.82 8.73
CA VAL A 35 5.82 8.14 9.93
C VAL A 35 6.23 8.81 11.23
N LEU A 36 7.19 9.74 11.20
CA LEU A 36 7.59 10.50 12.38
C LEU A 36 6.85 11.84 12.49
N ARG A 37 6.08 12.22 11.45
CA ARG A 37 5.32 13.47 11.43
C ARG A 37 3.84 13.25 11.16
N GLY A 38 3.03 13.36 12.20
CA GLY A 38 1.58 13.14 12.14
C GLY A 38 1.25 11.65 11.97
N ASP A 39 0.09 11.36 11.38
CA ASP A 39 -0.39 9.98 11.18
C ASP A 39 0.09 9.36 9.86
N GLY A 40 1.41 9.18 9.72
CA GLY A 40 2.00 8.62 8.49
C GLY A 40 1.59 7.17 8.24
N TRP A 41 1.53 6.36 9.30
CA TRP A 41 1.12 4.96 9.21
C TRP A 41 -0.36 4.83 8.87
N GLY A 42 -1.26 5.54 9.55
CA GLY A 42 -2.69 5.47 9.24
C GLY A 42 -3.02 5.99 7.85
N LYS A 43 -2.30 6.99 7.34
CA LYS A 43 -2.43 7.43 5.93
C LYS A 43 -1.94 6.39 4.93
N ALA A 44 -0.85 5.70 5.23
CA ALA A 44 -0.35 4.60 4.39
C ALA A 44 -1.34 3.44 4.36
N ASP A 45 -1.90 3.08 5.52
CA ASP A 45 -2.90 2.03 5.69
C ASP A 45 -4.18 2.31 4.90
N LYS A 46 -4.76 3.51 5.09
CA LYS A 46 -5.93 3.97 4.33
C LYS A 46 -5.70 3.97 2.82
N LEU A 47 -4.51 4.37 2.36
CA LEU A 47 -4.21 4.35 0.93
C LEU A 47 -4.07 2.92 0.41
N ARG A 48 -3.38 2.04 1.14
CA ARG A 48 -3.22 0.63 0.78
C ARG A 48 -4.58 -0.05 0.63
N ASP A 49 -5.48 0.14 1.59
CA ASP A 49 -6.78 -0.52 1.56
C ASP A 49 -7.63 0.02 0.41
N ARG A 50 -7.71 1.34 0.26
CA ARG A 50 -8.40 1.94 -0.88
C ARG A 50 -7.92 1.40 -2.23
N LEU A 51 -6.60 1.30 -2.44
CA LEU A 51 -6.05 0.82 -3.71
C LEU A 51 -6.31 -0.68 -3.93
N ASN A 52 -6.30 -1.49 -2.86
CA ASN A 52 -6.67 -2.90 -2.97
C ASN A 52 -8.17 -3.07 -3.24
N ASP A 53 -9.03 -2.30 -2.57
CA ASP A 53 -10.47 -2.32 -2.79
C ASP A 53 -10.82 -1.89 -4.22
N GLU A 54 -10.19 -0.82 -4.72
CA GLU A 54 -10.32 -0.38 -6.13
C GLU A 54 -9.88 -1.49 -7.10
N HIS A 55 -8.76 -2.15 -6.82
CA HIS A 55 -8.25 -3.23 -7.68
C HIS A 55 -9.14 -4.48 -7.69
N GLU A 56 -9.67 -4.89 -6.53
CA GLU A 56 -10.58 -6.03 -6.46
C GLU A 56 -11.91 -5.71 -7.13
N ALA A 57 -12.42 -4.47 -6.98
CA ALA A 57 -13.62 -4.01 -7.69
C ALA A 57 -13.43 -3.96 -9.21
N GLU A 58 -12.22 -3.64 -9.70
CA GLU A 58 -11.87 -3.73 -11.13
C GLU A 58 -11.83 -5.18 -11.61
N LYS A 59 -11.25 -6.10 -10.83
CA LYS A 59 -11.24 -7.53 -11.17
C LYS A 59 -12.65 -8.12 -11.27
N GLU A 60 -13.56 -7.75 -10.36
CA GLU A 60 -14.94 -8.24 -10.38
C GLU A 60 -15.76 -7.71 -11.57
N ARG A 61 -15.31 -6.64 -12.22
CA ARG A 61 -15.98 -6.03 -13.38
C ARG A 61 -15.45 -6.50 -14.73
N SER A 62 -14.34 -7.23 -14.75
CA SER A 62 -13.63 -7.63 -15.97
C SER A 62 -13.84 -9.09 -16.33
#